data_AF-A0A841R6D2-F1
#
_entry.id   AF-A0A841R6D2-F1
#
_cell.length_a   1.000
_cell.length_b   1.000
_cell.length_c   1.000
_cell.angle_alpha   90.00
_cell.angle_beta   90.00
_cell.angle_gamma   90.00
#
_symmetry.space_group_name_H-M   'P 1'
#
loop_
_entity.id
_entity.type
_entity.pdbx_description
1 polymer ?
#
loop_
_entity_poly.entity_id
_entity_poly.type
_entity_poly.pdbx_seq_one_letter_code
_entity_poly.pdbx_strand_id
1 'polypeptide(L)'
;MPWRMMRFLFIMALVILFIGLNAGYSSDIRFWFGEKASFQNVPIYVSLFGAYLLGALSVIPFAVNRSISRLKKKKKKQKAEKESVDKTTTA
;
A
#
# COMPACT_ATOMS: atom_id res chain seq x y z
N MET A 1 6.40 21.12 -18.11
CA MET A 1 7.37 21.17 -17.00
C MET A 1 6.85 21.83 -15.71
N PRO A 2 5.93 22.82 -15.70
CA PRO A 2 5.37 23.41 -14.45
C PRO A 2 4.36 22.50 -13.73
N TRP A 3 3.67 21.62 -14.47
CA TRP A 3 2.54 20.83 -13.97
C TRP A 3 2.89 19.82 -12.88
N ARG A 4 4.14 19.32 -12.85
CA ARG A 4 4.63 18.46 -11.77
C ARG A 4 4.74 19.22 -10.45
N MET A 5 5.24 20.46 -10.49
CA MET A 5 5.34 21.32 -9.31
C MET A 5 3.96 21.79 -8.85
N MET A 6 3.08 22.15 -9.78
CA MET A 6 1.71 22.56 -9.44
C MET A 6 0.93 21.44 -8.74
N ARG A 7 1.05 20.19 -9.21
CA ARG A 7 0.47 19.03 -8.51
C ARG A 7 1.09 18.80 -7.14
N PHE A 8 2.41 18.93 -7.00
CA PHE A 8 3.06 18.80 -5.70
C PHE A 8 2.55 19.85 -4.71
N LEU A 9 2.50 21.11 -5.12
CA LEU A 9 2.03 22.21 -4.29
C LEU A 9 0.56 22.03 -3.89
N PHE A 10 -0.29 21.61 -4.83
CA PHE A 10 -1.70 21.32 -4.58
C PHE A 10 -1.87 20.16 -3.57
N ILE A 11 -1.11 19.07 -3.72
CA ILE A 11 -1.13 17.95 -2.77
C ILE A 11 -0.65 18.41 -1.39
N MET A 12 0.41 19.21 -1.31
CA MET A 12 0.88 19.78 -0.04
C MET A 12 -0.16 20.66 0.62
N ALA A 13 -0.81 21.54 -0.14
CA ALA A 13 -1.90 22.37 0.38
C ALA A 13 -3.04 21.52 0.94
N LEU A 14 -3.44 20.44 0.25
CA LEU A 14 -4.46 19.51 0.75
C LEU A 14 -4.03 18.79 2.02
N VAL A 15 -2.77 18.35 2.12
CA VAL A 15 -2.25 17.69 3.33
C VAL A 15 -2.25 18.64 4.52
N ILE A 16 -1.79 19.88 4.33
CA ILE A 16 -1.78 20.90 5.38
C ILE A 16 -3.20 21.26 5.81
N LEU A 17 -4.12 21.44 4.85
CA LEU A 17 -5.52 21.70 5.14
C LEU A 17 -6.15 20.54 5.90
N PHE A 18 -5.89 19.31 5.51
CA PHE A 18 -6.38 18.12 6.20
C PHE A 18 -5.89 18.06 7.65
N ILE A 19 -4.60 18.33 7.89
CA ILE A 19 -4.03 18.39 9.24
C ILE A 19 -4.67 19.54 10.04
N GLY A 20 -4.77 20.73 9.47
CA GLY A 20 -5.34 21.91 10.13
C GLY A 20 -6.81 21.73 10.51
N LEU A 21 -7.62 21.18 9.60
CA LEU A 21 -9.03 20.87 9.85
C LEU A 21 -9.23 19.74 10.86
N ASN A 22 -8.23 18.87 11.04
CA ASN A 22 -8.26 17.78 12.02
C ASN A 22 -7.43 18.05 13.28
N ALA A 23 -6.80 19.22 13.41
CA ALA A 23 -5.90 19.52 14.52
C ALA A 23 -6.60 19.55 15.89
N GLY A 24 -7.90 19.89 15.91
CA GLY A 24 -8.72 19.86 17.12
C GLY A 24 -9.33 18.50 17.44
N TYR A 25 -9.17 17.50 16.57
CA TYR A 25 -9.73 16.17 16.77
C TYR A 25 -8.66 15.20 17.25
N SER A 26 -8.88 14.64 18.44
CA SER A 26 -8.05 13.63 19.05
C SER A 26 -8.79 12.30 19.20
N SER A 27 -8.04 11.23 19.39
CA SER A 27 -8.53 9.86 19.54
C SER A 27 -7.77 9.13 20.62
N ASP A 28 -8.51 8.33 21.38
CA ASP A 28 -7.93 7.47 22.40
C ASP A 28 -7.77 6.05 21.85
N ILE A 29 -6.53 5.57 21.79
CA ILE A 29 -6.19 4.23 21.31
C ILE A 29 -5.93 3.33 22.52
N ARG A 30 -6.73 2.27 22.66
CA ARG A 30 -6.56 1.26 23.72
C ARG A 30 -6.15 -0.06 23.09
N PHE A 31 -4.95 -0.53 23.40
CA PHE A 31 -4.49 -1.84 22.95
C PHE A 31 -4.87 -2.92 23.98
N TRP A 32 -5.51 -3.99 23.50
CA TRP A 32 -5.49 -5.33 24.12
C TRP A 32 -6.14 -5.50 25.52
N PHE A 33 -6.98 -4.58 26.00
CA PHE A 33 -7.66 -4.64 27.33
C PHE A 33 -6.80 -4.32 28.57
N GLY A 34 -5.54 -3.89 28.42
CA GLY A 34 -4.72 -3.44 29.55
C GLY A 34 -4.73 -1.92 29.71
N GLU A 35 -5.05 -1.41 30.90
CA GLU A 35 -4.99 0.02 31.24
C GLU A 35 -3.59 0.64 30.99
N LYS A 36 -2.55 -0.20 31.00
CA LYS A 36 -1.14 0.16 30.81
C LYS A 36 -0.74 0.53 29.38
N ALA A 37 -1.56 0.22 28.37
CA ALA A 37 -1.28 0.52 26.96
C ALA A 37 -2.41 1.35 26.34
N SER A 38 -2.73 2.48 26.99
CA SER A 38 -3.64 3.50 26.46
C SER A 38 -2.85 4.70 25.98
N PHE A 39 -3.05 5.08 24.72
CA PHE A 39 -2.58 6.34 24.19
C PHE A 39 -3.78 7.28 24.16
N GLN A 40 -3.82 8.23 25.08
CA GLN A 40 -4.86 9.24 25.12
C GLN A 40 -4.44 10.48 24.31
N ASN A 41 -5.42 11.16 23.74
CA ASN A 41 -5.23 12.40 23.00
C ASN A 41 -4.28 12.30 21.78
N VAL A 42 -4.30 11.16 21.07
CA VAL A 42 -3.53 11.04 19.82
C VAL A 42 -4.26 11.82 18.71
N PRO A 43 -3.59 12.69 17.94
CA PRO A 43 -4.25 13.39 16.84
C PRO A 43 -4.85 12.40 15.84
N ILE A 44 -6.13 12.59 15.47
CA ILE A 44 -6.89 11.62 14.66
C ILE A 44 -6.19 11.25 13.35
N TYR A 45 -5.53 12.22 12.71
CA TYR A 45 -4.81 12.00 11.46
C TYR A 45 -3.60 11.08 11.62
N VAL A 46 -2.93 11.10 12.79
CA VAL A 46 -1.82 10.17 13.09
C VAL A 46 -2.37 8.76 13.30
N SER A 47 -3.47 8.62 14.03
CA SER A 47 -4.13 7.33 14.27
C SER A 47 -4.61 6.70 12.96
N LEU A 48 -5.26 7.48 12.11
CA LEU A 48 -5.70 7.05 10.77
C LEU A 48 -4.53 6.65 9.89
N PHE A 49 -3.45 7.43 9.88
CA PHE A 49 -2.26 7.13 9.10
C PHE A 49 -1.56 5.84 9.57
N GLY A 50 -1.45 5.65 10.88
CA GLY A 50 -0.91 4.42 11.48
C GLY A 50 -1.74 3.19 11.14
N ALA A 51 -3.07 3.27 11.26
CA ALA A 51 -3.97 2.19 10.90
C ALA A 51 -3.89 1.84 9.40
N TYR A 52 -3.84 2.86 8.54
CA TYR A 52 -3.66 2.67 7.10
C TYR A 52 -2.32 1.99 6.77
N LEU A 53 -1.22 2.44 7.38
CA LEU A 53 0.10 1.84 7.18
C LEU A 53 0.11 0.37 7.60
N LEU A 54 -0.41 0.04 8.77
CA LEU A 54 -0.48 -1.34 9.25
C LEU A 54 -1.31 -2.22 8.31
N GLY A 55 -2.46 -1.72 7.85
CA GLY A 55 -3.30 -2.41 6.87
C GLY A 55 -2.60 -2.59 5.53
N ALA A 56 -1.96 -1.54 5.01
CA ALA A 56 -1.22 -1.59 3.75
C ALA A 56 -0.05 -2.56 3.82
N LEU A 57 0.73 -2.53 4.90
CA LEU A 57 1.85 -3.45 5.16
C LEU A 57 1.36 -4.89 5.29
N SER A 58 0.20 -5.12 5.90
CA SER A 58 -0.41 -6.46 6.04
C SER A 58 -0.72 -7.10 4.68
N VAL A 59 -1.06 -6.30 3.66
CA VAL A 59 -1.38 -6.80 2.30
C VAL A 59 -0.13 -7.09 1.46
N ILE A 60 1.05 -6.54 1.82
CA ILE A 60 2.31 -6.74 1.08
C ILE A 60 2.64 -8.23 0.85
N PRO A 61 2.68 -9.12 1.86
CA PRO A 61 3.01 -10.53 1.63
C PRO A 61 2.06 -11.21 0.63
N PHE A 62 0.77 -10.87 0.68
CA PHE A 62 -0.22 -11.40 -0.26
C PHE A 62 -0.03 -10.84 -1.69
N ALA A 63 0.20 -9.54 -1.82
CA ALA A 63 0.44 -8.88 -3.09
C ALA A 63 1.72 -9.39 -3.77
N VAL A 64 2.81 -9.55 -3.01
CA VAL A 64 4.09 -10.09 -3.48
C VAL A 64 3.94 -11.54 -3.93
N ASN A 65 3.30 -12.40 -3.13
CA ASN A 65 3.09 -13.81 -3.48
C ASN A 65 2.25 -13.97 -4.77
N ARG A 66 1.20 -13.14 -4.93
CA ARG A 66 0.38 -13.12 -6.13
C ARG A 66 1.16 -12.65 -7.37
N SER A 67 2.03 -11.66 -7.20
CA SER A 67 2.89 -11.15 -8.29
C SER A 67 3.91 -12.20 -8.75
N ILE A 68 4.61 -12.84 -7.80
CA ILE A 68 5.59 -13.90 -8.08
C ILE A 68 4.92 -15.09 -8.79
N SER A 69 3.76 -15.52 -8.29
CA SER A 69 3.01 -16.63 -8.88
C SER A 69 2.56 -16.33 -10.32
N ARG A 70 2.15 -15.09 -10.61
CA ARG A 70 1.81 -14.65 -11.97
C ARG A 70 3.03 -14.64 -12.90
N LEU A 71 4.18 -14.17 -12.43
CA LEU A 71 5.43 -14.22 -13.20
C LEU A 71 5.85 -15.67 -13.52
N LYS A 72 5.78 -16.57 -12.54
CA LYS A 72 6.10 -18.00 -12.76
C LYS A 72 5.17 -18.64 -13.78
N LYS A 73 3.86 -18.38 -13.72
CA LYS A 73 2.89 -18.87 -14.71
C LYS A 73 3.15 -18.34 -16.11
N LYS A 74 3.48 -17.04 -16.26
CA LYS A 74 3.87 -16.45 -17.55
C LYS A 74 5.12 -17.10 -18.14
N LYS A 75 6.18 -17.30 -17.33
CA LYS A 75 7.41 -17.98 -17.76
C LYS A 75 7.16 -19.43 -18.19
N LYS A 76 6.30 -20.17 -17.46
CA LYS A 76 5.96 -21.57 -17.79
C LYS A 76 5.18 -21.67 -19.10
N LYS A 77 4.26 -20.73 -19.36
CA LYS A 77 3.48 -20.68 -20.60
C LYS A 77 4.36 -20.38 -21.82
N GLN A 78 5.28 -19.41 -21.69
CA GLN A 78 6.25 -19.08 -22.75
C GLN A 78 7.22 -20.23 -23.05
N LYS A 79 7.61 -21.01 -22.03
CA LYS A 79 8.51 -22.16 -22.22
C LYS A 79 7.80 -23.31 -22.94
N ALA A 80 6.54 -23.59 -22.59
CA ALA A 80 5.72 -24.60 -23.26
C ALA A 80 5.42 -24.24 -24.73
N GLU A 81 5.18 -22.95 -25.01
CA GLU A 81 4.94 -22.45 -26.37
C GLU A 81 6.19 -22.58 -27.27
N LYS A 82 7.38 -22.30 -26.72
CA LYS A 82 8.65 -22.53 -27.43
C LYS A 82 8.91 -24.01 -27.71
N GLU A 83 8.64 -24.90 -26.76
CA GLU A 83 8.78 -26.35 -26.93
C GLU A 83 7.80 -26.94 -27.96
N SER A 84 6.59 -26.38 -28.09
CA SER A 84 5.65 -26.80 -29.13
C SER A 84 6.05 -26.35 -30.53
N VAL A 85 6.66 -25.17 -30.67
CA VAL A 85 7.10 -24.66 -31.99
C VAL A 85 8.32 -25.43 -32.50
N ASP A 86 9.25 -25.77 -31.60
CA ASP A 86 10.46 -26.52 -31.96
C ASP A 86 10.14 -27.95 -32.44
N LYS A 87 9.19 -28.62 -31.78
CA LYS A 87 8.70 -29.96 -32.17
C LYS A 87 7.89 -29.98 -33.47
N THR A 88 7.31 -28.85 -33.88
CA THR A 88 6.53 -28.76 -35.13
C THR A 88 7.41 -28.41 -36.33
N THR A 89 8.62 -27.89 -36.10
CA THR A 89 9.57 -27.48 -37.15
C THR A 89 10.59 -28.58 -37.47
N THR A 90 10.72 -29.60 -36.62
CA THR A 90 11.62 -30.76 -36.80
C THR A 90 10.93 -32.04 -37.29
N ALA A 91 9.62 -31.99 -37.55
CA ALA A 91 8.83 -33.06 -38.17
C ALA A 91 8.51 -32.72 -39.62
#